data_AF-A0A7Y5JQH6-F1
#
_entry.id   AF-A0A7Y5JQH6-F1
#
_cell.length_a   1.000
_cell.length_b   1.000
_cell.length_c   1.000
_cell.angle_alpha   90.00
_cell.angle_beta   90.00
_cell.angle_gamma   90.00
#
_symmetry.space_group_name_H-M   'P 1'
#
loop_
_entity.id
_entity.type
_entity.pdbx_description
1 polymer ?
#
loop_
_entity_poly.entity_id
_entity_poly.type
_entity_poly.pdbx_seq_one_letter_code
_entity_poly.pdbx_strand_id
1 'polypeptide(L)'
;MITVVRHPYTLYDAKRKGKVGFYVGRGKSAAAETCTLGNPFRGPNRERAIHYYRYWLEHSLQMDEKVQRVFEQILNTARTHDVVLICHCAPLACHADVIKEMIEEQL
;
A
#
# COMPACT_ATOMS: atom_id res chain seq x y z
N MET A 1 -3.37 -13.85 -1.18
CA MET A 1 -3.16 -13.35 0.20
C MET A 1 -2.34 -12.06 0.17
N ILE A 2 -2.66 -11.08 1.02
CA ILE A 2 -1.97 -9.78 1.08
C ILE A 2 -1.17 -9.65 2.39
N THR A 3 0.10 -9.24 2.31
CA THR A 3 0.99 -9.07 3.47
C THR A 3 1.64 -7.70 3.48
N VAL A 4 1.72 -7.06 4.66
CA VAL A 4 2.39 -5.77 4.86
C VAL A 4 3.75 -5.99 5.51
N VAL A 5 4.81 -5.40 4.96
CA VAL A 5 6.20 -5.63 5.39
C VAL A 5 7.07 -4.37 5.29
N ARG A 6 8.20 -4.36 6.01
CA ARG A 6 9.19 -3.27 5.97
C ARG A 6 10.18 -3.42 4.81
N HIS A 7 10.58 -2.30 4.19
CA HIS A 7 11.72 -2.23 3.26
C HIS A 7 13.06 -2.36 4.02
N PRO A 8 14.16 -2.92 3.45
CA PRO A 8 14.35 -3.47 2.10
C PRO A 8 14.25 -4.99 1.96
N TYR A 9 14.01 -5.74 3.04
CA TYR A 9 14.23 -7.19 3.07
C TYR A 9 13.27 -8.05 2.21
N THR A 10 12.22 -7.48 1.61
CA THR A 10 11.09 -8.30 1.11
C THR A 10 10.79 -8.23 -0.38
N LEU A 11 11.33 -7.27 -1.15
CA LEU A 11 11.10 -7.26 -2.61
C LEU A 11 11.74 -8.46 -3.30
N TYR A 12 12.98 -8.76 -2.91
CA TYR A 12 13.75 -9.85 -3.50
C TYR A 12 13.21 -11.23 -3.08
N ASP A 13 12.82 -11.36 -1.81
CA ASP A 13 12.24 -12.59 -1.28
C ASP A 13 10.81 -12.83 -1.76
N ALA A 14 10.01 -11.76 -1.94
CA ALA A 14 8.69 -11.85 -2.57
C ALA A 14 8.81 -12.44 -3.98
N LYS A 15 9.71 -11.89 -4.81
CA LYS A 15 9.93 -12.36 -6.17
C LYS A 15 10.41 -13.82 -6.23
N ARG A 16 11.32 -14.22 -5.33
CA ARG A 16 11.76 -15.63 -5.22
C ARG A 16 10.63 -16.59 -4.82
N LYS A 17 9.66 -16.12 -4.03
CA LYS A 17 8.50 -16.90 -3.58
C LYS A 17 7.29 -16.76 -4.50
N GLY A 18 7.45 -16.19 -5.70
CA GLY A 18 6.36 -15.99 -6.66
C GLY A 18 5.33 -14.94 -6.24
N LYS A 19 5.64 -14.08 -5.27
CA LYS A 19 4.77 -12.98 -4.81
C LYS A 19 5.11 -11.69 -5.54
N VAL A 20 4.11 -10.82 -5.70
CA VAL A 20 4.26 -9.51 -6.33
C VAL A 20 4.34 -8.42 -5.26
N GLY A 21 5.41 -7.64 -5.27
CA GLY A 21 5.68 -6.59 -4.28
C GLY A 21 5.37 -5.18 -4.78
N PHE A 22 4.65 -4.40 -3.99
CA PHE A 22 4.34 -2.99 -4.25
C PHE A 22 4.87 -2.11 -3.12
N TYR A 23 5.68 -1.11 -3.44
CA TYR A 23 6.16 -0.15 -2.44
C TYR A 23 5.19 1.03 -2.32
N VAL A 24 4.48 1.11 -1.19
CA VAL A 24 3.44 2.13 -0.95
C VAL A 24 3.94 3.24 -0.01
N GLY A 25 5.24 3.26 0.32
CA GLY A 25 5.82 4.27 1.20
C GLY A 25 5.86 5.68 0.59
N ARG A 26 6.08 6.69 1.43
CA ARG A 26 6.04 8.13 1.05
C ARG A 26 7.28 8.63 0.29
N GLY A 27 8.37 7.87 0.28
CA GLY A 27 9.61 8.27 -0.39
C GLY A 27 9.59 7.86 -1.86
N LYS A 28 10.11 8.70 -2.76
CA LYS A 28 10.38 8.33 -4.16
C LYS A 28 11.47 7.25 -4.19
N SER A 29 11.10 5.99 -3.95
CA SER A 29 11.98 4.90 -4.39
C SER A 29 11.95 4.93 -5.92
N ALA A 30 13.12 4.89 -6.57
CA ALA A 30 13.23 4.88 -8.03
C ALA A 30 12.47 3.72 -8.70
N ALA A 31 11.96 2.76 -7.92
CA ALA A 31 11.31 1.55 -8.36
C ALA A 31 9.77 1.53 -8.25
N ALA A 32 9.08 2.59 -7.78
CA ALA A 32 7.66 2.44 -7.42
C ALA A 32 6.77 3.66 -7.72
N GLU A 33 6.06 3.61 -8.84
CA GLU A 33 4.91 4.48 -9.15
C GLU A 33 3.81 4.41 -8.07
N THR A 34 3.80 3.34 -7.26
CA THR A 34 2.87 3.11 -6.15
C THR A 34 3.05 4.03 -4.94
N CYS A 35 4.04 4.93 -4.95
CA CYS A 35 4.13 6.05 -4.01
C CYS A 35 2.91 6.98 -4.09
N THR A 36 2.11 6.88 -5.15
CA THR A 36 0.80 7.55 -5.29
C THR A 36 -0.16 7.20 -4.15
N LEU A 37 -0.03 6.01 -3.56
CA LEU A 37 -0.81 5.61 -2.37
C LEU A 37 -0.10 5.95 -1.03
N GLY A 38 0.99 6.70 -1.06
CA GLY A 38 1.70 7.09 0.15
C GLY A 38 0.87 8.01 1.04
N ASN A 39 0.92 7.80 2.36
CA ASN A 39 0.13 8.63 3.28
C ASN A 39 0.53 10.12 3.24
N PRO A 40 -0.35 11.05 2.84
CA PRO A 40 -0.01 12.47 2.81
C PRO A 40 0.08 13.09 4.22
N PHE A 41 -0.60 12.48 5.21
CA PHE A 41 -0.67 13.00 6.57
C PHE A 41 0.60 12.70 7.36
N ARG A 42 1.14 13.74 7.99
CA ARG A 42 2.29 13.69 8.91
C ARG A 42 1.86 14.17 10.28
N GLY A 43 2.39 13.55 11.33
CA GLY A 43 2.14 13.99 12.69
C GLY A 43 2.70 13.01 13.73
N PRO A 44 2.83 13.45 14.99
CA PRO A 44 3.32 12.61 16.08
C PRO A 44 2.34 11.49 16.44
N ASN A 45 1.04 11.66 16.15
CA ASN A 45 0.02 10.66 16.40
C ASN A 45 -0.23 9.80 15.14
N ARG A 46 0.28 8.57 15.17
CA ARG A 46 0.16 7.58 14.11
C ARG A 46 -1.29 7.19 13.81
N GLU A 47 -2.08 6.93 14.85
CA GLU A 47 -3.47 6.49 14.70
C GLU A 47 -4.30 7.55 13.98
N ARG A 48 -4.15 8.81 14.38
CA ARG A 48 -4.82 9.93 13.71
C ARG A 48 -4.40 10.06 12.24
N ALA A 49 -3.12 9.87 11.94
CA ALA A 49 -2.63 9.91 10.56
C ALA A 49 -3.14 8.74 9.70
N ILE A 50 -3.35 7.56 10.29
CA ILE A 50 -3.96 6.39 9.62
C ILE A 50 -5.46 6.62 9.40
N HIS A 51 -6.15 7.16 10.39
CA HIS A 51 -7.57 7.49 10.30
C HIS A 51 -7.85 8.50 9.19
N TYR A 52 -7.09 9.60 9.12
CA TYR A 52 -7.22 10.55 8.01
C TYR A 52 -6.82 9.96 6.67
N TYR A 53 -5.83 9.07 6.66
CA TYR A 53 -5.45 8.37 5.44
C TYR A 53 -6.58 7.54 4.86
N ARG A 54 -7.35 6.83 5.69
CA ARG A 54 -8.52 6.06 5.23
C ARG A 54 -9.52 6.94 4.48
N TYR A 55 -9.96 8.04 5.11
CA TYR A 55 -10.90 8.96 4.45
C TYR A 55 -10.34 9.59 3.18
N TRP A 56 -9.06 9.95 3.20
CA TRP A 56 -8.40 10.47 2.01
C TRP A 56 -8.38 9.43 0.89
N LEU A 57 -8.03 8.17 1.19
CA LEU A 57 -7.96 7.12 0.18
C LEU A 57 -9.35 6.85 -0.41
N GLU A 58 -10.39 6.72 0.40
CA GLU A 58 -11.78 6.57 -0.05
C GLU A 58 -12.20 7.70 -1.00
N HIS A 59 -11.90 8.95 -0.64
CA HIS A 59 -12.22 10.10 -1.46
C HIS A 59 -11.36 10.17 -2.74
N SER A 60 -10.06 9.90 -2.64
CA SER A 60 -9.14 9.95 -3.76
C SER A 60 -9.39 8.85 -4.78
N LEU A 61 -9.89 7.67 -4.37
CA LEU A 61 -10.31 6.63 -5.31
C LEU A 61 -11.45 7.08 -6.24
N GLN A 62 -12.26 8.07 -5.83
CA GLN A 62 -13.35 8.62 -6.63
C GLN A 62 -12.94 9.82 -7.48
N MET A 63 -11.86 10.53 -7.08
CA MET A 63 -11.53 11.85 -7.60
C MET A 63 -10.18 11.92 -8.33
N ASP A 64 -9.28 10.95 -8.11
CA ASP A 64 -7.92 10.93 -8.67
C ASP A 64 -7.68 9.63 -9.45
N GLU A 65 -7.71 9.73 -10.79
CA GLU A 65 -7.47 8.61 -11.70
C GLU A 65 -6.13 7.91 -11.47
N LYS A 66 -5.10 8.62 -10.99
CA LYS A 66 -3.79 8.00 -10.71
C LYS A 66 -3.86 7.14 -9.47
N VAL A 67 -4.52 7.62 -8.42
CA VAL A 67 -4.77 6.85 -7.19
C VAL A 67 -5.61 5.61 -7.51
N GLN A 68 -6.72 5.79 -8.24
CA GLN A 68 -7.59 4.71 -8.68
C GLN A 68 -6.82 3.64 -9.47
N ARG A 69 -6.11 4.03 -10.53
CA ARG A 69 -5.36 3.11 -11.38
C ARG A 69 -4.33 2.30 -10.59
N VAL A 70 -3.58 2.93 -9.69
CA VAL A 70 -2.59 2.23 -8.87
C VAL A 70 -3.28 1.26 -7.89
N PHE A 71 -4.39 1.65 -7.29
CA PHE A 71 -5.16 0.77 -6.42
C PHE A 71 -5.71 -0.45 -7.19
N GLU A 72 -6.30 -0.23 -8.36
CA GLU A 72 -6.80 -1.29 -9.25
C GLU A 72 -5.70 -2.25 -9.72
N GLN A 73 -4.49 -1.75 -9.97
CA GLN A 73 -3.34 -2.60 -10.28
C GLN A 73 -3.05 -3.59 -9.16
N ILE A 74 -3.06 -3.13 -7.91
CA ILE A 74 -2.83 -3.99 -6.74
C ILE A 74 -3.99 -4.98 -6.57
N LEU A 75 -5.24 -4.51 -6.68
CA LEU A 75 -6.44 -5.35 -6.59
C LEU A 75 -6.44 -6.48 -7.63
N ASN A 76 -6.23 -6.15 -8.90
CA ASN A 76 -6.18 -7.13 -9.99
C ASN A 76 -5.03 -8.13 -9.81
N THR A 77 -3.89 -7.66 -9.26
CA THR A 77 -2.79 -8.56 -8.90
C THR A 77 -3.19 -9.49 -7.77
N ALA A 78 -3.86 -8.98 -6.73
CA ALA A 78 -4.30 -9.77 -5.56
C ALA A 78 -5.32 -10.86 -5.91
N ARG A 79 -6.08 -10.69 -7.00
CA ARG A 79 -7.00 -11.72 -7.54
C ARG A 79 -6.29 -12.95 -8.10
N THR A 80 -5.03 -12.82 -8.52
CA THR A 80 -4.30 -13.89 -9.24
C THR A 80 -3.00 -14.28 -8.55
N HIS A 81 -2.48 -13.44 -7.65
CA HIS A 81 -1.19 -13.60 -7.01
C HIS A 81 -1.23 -13.16 -5.55
N ASP A 82 -0.30 -13.70 -4.77
CA ASP A 82 0.00 -13.14 -3.46
C ASP A 82 0.68 -11.76 -3.58
N VAL A 83 0.19 -10.80 -2.81
CA VAL A 83 0.64 -9.41 -2.84
C VAL A 83 1.40 -9.05 -1.56
N VAL A 84 2.49 -8.32 -1.72
CA VAL A 84 3.30 -7.81 -0.62
C VAL A 84 3.33 -6.28 -0.69
N LEU A 85 2.68 -5.61 0.27
CA LEU A 85 2.72 -4.16 0.42
C LEU A 85 3.89 -3.75 1.30
N ILE A 86 4.75 -2.88 0.78
CA ILE A 86 5.99 -2.49 1.46
C ILE A 86 5.88 -1.06 1.96
N CYS A 87 6.01 -0.92 3.28
CA CYS A 87 5.99 0.37 3.96
C CYS A 87 7.05 0.42 5.05
N HIS A 88 7.81 1.51 5.13
CA HIS A 88 8.86 1.67 6.14
C HIS A 88 8.33 1.63 7.59
N CYS A 89 7.04 1.91 7.80
CA CYS A 89 6.41 1.91 9.11
C CYS A 89 6.15 0.51 9.67
N ALA A 90 6.00 -0.50 8.80
CA ALA A 90 5.75 -1.87 9.22
C ALA A 90 6.91 -2.37 10.12
N PRO A 91 6.64 -3.22 11.14
CA PRO A 91 5.39 -3.95 11.40
C PRO A 91 4.36 -3.19 12.24
N LEU A 92 4.61 -1.93 12.59
CA LEU A 92 3.61 -1.12 13.29
C LEU A 92 2.46 -0.78 12.35
N ALA A 93 1.25 -0.63 12.91
CA ALA A 93 0.09 -0.17 12.16
C ALA A 93 0.43 1.05 11.30
N CYS A 94 0.02 1.04 10.04
CA CYS A 94 0.36 2.03 9.05
C CYS A 94 -0.70 2.13 7.96
N HIS A 95 -0.46 3.02 7.00
CA HIS A 95 -1.39 3.22 5.90
C HIS A 95 -1.45 2.04 4.93
N ALA A 96 -0.41 1.21 4.87
CA ALA A 96 -0.43 -0.01 4.06
C ALA A 96 -1.43 -1.05 4.60
N ASP A 97 -1.72 -1.01 5.91
CA ASP A 97 -2.76 -1.86 6.50
C ASP A 97 -4.16 -1.43 6.03
N VAL A 98 -4.40 -0.12 5.88
CA VAL A 98 -5.64 0.41 5.30
C VAL A 98 -5.79 -0.02 3.83
N ILE A 99 -4.73 0.09 3.02
CA ILE A 99 -4.76 -0.39 1.63
C ILE A 99 -5.08 -1.89 1.59
N LYS A 100 -4.41 -2.68 2.43
CA LYS A 100 -4.65 -4.13 2.54
C LYS A 100 -6.13 -4.41 2.82
N GLU A 101 -6.67 -3.80 3.87
CA GLU A 101 -8.06 -4.01 4.30
C GLU A 101 -9.06 -3.67 3.19
N MET A 102 -8.92 -2.50 2.56
CA MET A 102 -9.81 -2.07 1.48
C MET A 102 -9.72 -2.93 0.21
N ILE A 103 -8.57 -3.57 -0.04
CA ILE A 103 -8.43 -4.52 -1.14
C ILE A 103 -9.07 -5.86 -0.76
N GLU A 104 -8.81 -6.35 0.45
CA GLU A 104 -9.39 -7.62 0.94
C GLU A 104 -10.92 -7.58 0.99
N GLU A 105 -11.52 -6.42 1.25
CA GLU A 105 -12.98 -6.20 1.15
C GLU A 105 -13.55 -6.33 -0.28
N GLN A 106 -12.71 -6.28 -1.31
CA GLN A 106 -13.08 -6.32 -2.74
C GLN A 106 -12.66 -7.61 -3.46
N LEU A 107 -12.08 -8.57 -2.74
CA LEU A 107 -11.70 -9.89 -3.25
C LEU A 107 -12.82 -10.91 -3.03
#